data_AF-A0A6G7YLM9-F1
#
_entry.id   AF-A0A6G7YLM9-F1
#
_cell.length_a   1.000
_cell.length_b   1.000
_cell.length_c   1.000
_cell.angle_alpha   90.00
_cell.angle_beta   90.00
_cell.angle_gamma   90.00
#
_symmetry.space_group_name_H-M   'P 1'
#
loop_
_entity.id
_entity.type
_entity.pdbx_description
1 polymer ?
#
loop_
_entity_poly.entity_id
_entity_poly.type
_entity_poly.pdbx_seq_one_letter_code
_entity_poly.pdbx_strand_id
1 'polypeptide(L)'
;MRNVTAEAAYQTLGLEPGASEADVDRAYRTLIKRFHPDREGGDATRAAEINQAYFQLRKCPAPEPEQRASTLAEALYARRASQFRLRRKRKARIWPVALVGILVAAYLQWDRIAALSLQSSDQFRELIEPSPNDGTEAALASGRPASLDEPIGDAAVSGAIGLATRLLPRGGEAALAEESRDCHQKLRAAPTLERLDTCAAFDDAVLELLKRDPLREDGPFAASAVTARQINAATLLSGDYLAIDARLDRVRAKVQALMAPAEPDAPVNSSLP
;
A
#
# COMPACT_ATOMS: atom_id res chain seq x y z
N MET A 1 -21.08 14.61 13.25
CA MET A 1 -20.18 14.42 14.41
C MET A 1 -19.81 15.80 14.95
N ARG A 2 -19.94 16.04 16.26
CA ARG A 2 -19.50 17.33 16.85
C ARG A 2 -17.97 17.39 16.79
N ASN A 3 -17.41 18.47 16.25
CA ASN A 3 -15.97 18.70 16.33
C ASN A 3 -15.60 19.02 17.79
N VAL A 4 -14.68 18.26 18.37
CA VAL A 4 -14.13 18.52 19.72
C VAL A 4 -13.11 19.66 19.58
N THR A 5 -13.20 20.70 20.42
CA THR A 5 -12.21 21.79 20.42
C THR A 5 -10.93 21.35 21.13
N ALA A 6 -9.82 22.05 20.89
CA ALA A 6 -8.55 21.72 21.54
C ALA A 6 -8.65 21.85 23.08
N GLU A 7 -9.35 22.86 23.60
CA GLU A 7 -9.53 23.01 25.05
C GLU A 7 -10.33 21.85 25.65
N ALA A 8 -11.42 21.45 24.98
CA ALA A 8 -12.22 20.32 25.40
C ALA A 8 -11.41 19.02 25.39
N ALA A 9 -10.53 18.86 24.39
CA ALA A 9 -9.67 17.69 24.30
C ALA A 9 -8.61 17.62 25.43
N TYR A 10 -7.99 18.75 25.78
CA TYR A 10 -7.08 18.81 26.95
C TYR A 10 -7.82 18.46 28.24
N GLN A 11 -9.03 18.99 28.43
CA GLN A 11 -9.87 18.66 29.59
C GLN A 11 -10.27 17.18 29.63
N THR A 12 -10.60 16.57 28.49
CA THR A 12 -10.90 15.13 28.41
C THR A 12 -9.71 14.28 28.86
N LEU A 13 -8.47 14.72 28.57
CA LEU A 13 -7.25 14.06 29.04
C LEU A 13 -6.81 14.47 30.46
N GLY A 14 -7.53 15.39 31.11
CA GLY A 14 -7.17 15.91 32.44
C GLY A 14 -5.91 16.77 32.44
N LEU A 15 -5.68 17.50 31.34
CA LEU A 15 -4.52 18.37 31.14
C LEU A 15 -4.96 19.84 31.04
N GLU A 16 -4.05 20.73 31.41
CA GLU A 16 -4.21 22.16 31.15
C GLU A 16 -4.04 22.47 29.65
N PRO A 17 -4.75 23.46 29.11
CA PRO A 17 -4.55 23.93 27.74
C PRO A 17 -3.08 24.30 27.48
N GLY A 18 -2.51 23.77 26.40
CA GLY A 18 -1.10 24.00 26.04
C GLY A 18 -0.11 23.03 26.69
N ALA A 19 -0.58 21.95 27.34
CA ALA A 19 0.29 20.86 27.78
C ALA A 19 1.12 20.28 26.62
N SER A 20 2.35 19.86 26.92
CA SER A 20 3.30 19.36 25.94
C SER A 20 2.83 18.04 25.31
N GLU A 21 3.32 17.70 24.11
CA GLU A 21 2.98 16.43 23.46
C GLU A 21 3.34 15.21 24.32
N ALA A 22 4.45 15.28 25.06
CA ALA A 22 4.86 14.22 25.98
C ALA A 22 3.86 14.05 27.13
N ASP A 23 3.25 15.13 27.60
CA ASP A 23 2.21 15.09 28.63
C ASP A 23 0.89 14.54 28.07
N VAL A 24 0.55 14.92 26.84
CA VAL A 24 -0.60 14.38 26.09
C VAL A 24 -0.46 12.87 25.91
N ASP A 25 0.70 12.39 25.46
CA ASP A 25 0.97 10.97 25.28
C ASP A 25 0.95 10.19 26.60
N ARG A 26 1.49 10.77 27.67
CA ARG A 26 1.50 10.14 29.00
C ARG A 26 0.08 10.03 29.57
N ALA A 27 -0.71 11.11 29.48
CA ALA A 27 -2.09 11.13 29.93
C ALA A 27 -2.95 10.12 29.16
N TYR A 28 -2.81 10.10 27.83
CA TYR A 28 -3.50 9.16 26.95
C TYR A 28 -3.23 7.70 27.33
N ARG A 29 -1.95 7.30 27.44
CA ARG A 29 -1.58 5.91 27.80
C ARG A 29 -2.13 5.51 29.17
N THR A 30 -2.08 6.44 30.14
CA THR A 30 -2.59 6.21 31.49
C THR A 30 -4.10 5.98 31.47
N LEU A 31 -4.85 6.80 30.72
CA LEU A 31 -6.30 6.74 30.63
C LEU A 31 -6.78 5.51 29.84
N ILE A 32 -6.17 5.18 28.70
CA ILE A 32 -6.52 3.97 27.95
C ILE A 32 -6.20 2.72 28.76
N LYS A 33 -5.06 2.65 29.44
CA LYS A 33 -4.75 1.52 30.33
C LYS A 33 -5.80 1.35 31.44
N ARG A 34 -6.51 2.41 31.83
CA ARG A 34 -7.57 2.36 32.83
C ARG A 34 -8.93 2.01 32.26
N PHE A 35 -9.30 2.58 31.12
CA PHE A 35 -10.66 2.51 30.57
C PHE A 35 -10.82 1.56 29.37
N HIS A 36 -9.77 0.84 28.96
CA HIS A 36 -9.85 -0.10 27.83
C HIS A 36 -11.01 -1.11 28.00
N PRO A 37 -11.85 -1.33 26.97
CA PRO A 37 -13.02 -2.21 27.07
C PRO A 37 -12.67 -3.66 27.45
N ASP A 38 -11.49 -4.14 27.06
CA ASP A 38 -11.02 -5.49 27.39
C ASP A 38 -10.54 -5.65 28.84
N ARG A 39 -10.59 -4.60 29.66
CA ARG A 39 -10.28 -4.69 31.09
C ARG A 39 -11.55 -4.86 31.89
N GLU A 40 -11.47 -5.64 32.97
CA GLU A 40 -12.54 -5.72 33.96
C GLU A 40 -12.81 -4.33 34.55
N GLY A 41 -14.04 -3.83 34.39
CA GLY A 41 -14.44 -2.47 34.77
C GLY A 41 -14.04 -1.37 33.77
N GLY A 42 -13.65 -1.74 32.54
CA GLY A 42 -13.43 -0.83 31.43
C GLY A 42 -14.72 -0.13 30.97
N ASP A 43 -14.56 0.95 30.21
CA ASP A 43 -15.67 1.74 29.68
C ASP A 43 -15.38 2.10 28.22
N ALA A 44 -16.06 1.41 27.31
CA ALA A 44 -15.93 1.61 25.88
C ALA A 44 -16.27 3.04 25.44
N THR A 45 -17.27 3.66 26.09
CA THR A 45 -17.69 5.03 25.76
C THR A 45 -16.62 6.02 26.19
N ARG A 46 -16.07 5.85 27.40
CA ARG A 46 -14.99 6.69 27.91
C ARG A 46 -13.70 6.52 27.10
N ALA A 47 -13.36 5.30 26.72
CA ALA A 47 -12.20 5.02 25.87
C ALA A 47 -12.31 5.70 24.49
N ALA A 48 -13.51 5.70 23.90
CA ALA A 48 -13.77 6.39 22.64
C ALA A 48 -13.60 7.92 22.76
N GLU A 49 -14.09 8.53 23.85
CA GLU A 49 -13.87 9.96 24.14
C GLU A 49 -12.38 10.32 24.28
N ILE A 50 -11.63 9.48 25.02
CA ILE A 50 -10.18 9.65 25.22
C ILE A 50 -9.44 9.58 23.88
N ASN A 51 -9.77 8.60 23.04
CA ASN A 51 -9.20 8.47 21.70
C ASN A 51 -9.51 9.69 20.83
N GLN A 52 -10.76 10.17 20.84
CA GLN A 52 -11.18 11.34 20.07
C GLN A 52 -10.42 12.61 20.50
N ALA A 53 -10.29 12.85 21.81
CA ALA A 53 -9.52 13.96 22.36
C ALA A 53 -8.04 13.88 21.98
N TYR A 54 -7.45 12.71 22.11
CA TYR A 54 -6.06 12.47 21.73
C TYR A 54 -5.79 12.75 20.25
N PHE A 55 -6.64 12.23 19.36
CA PHE A 55 -6.53 12.50 17.92
C PHE A 55 -6.71 13.98 17.60
N GLN A 56 -7.58 14.69 18.32
CA GLN A 56 -7.78 16.12 18.13
C GLN A 56 -6.52 16.92 18.48
N LEU A 57 -5.83 16.58 19.57
CA LEU A 57 -4.58 17.24 19.98
C LEU A 57 -3.37 16.85 19.11
N ARG A 58 -3.37 15.63 18.55
CA ARG A 58 -2.32 15.13 17.65
C ARG A 58 -2.41 15.69 16.21
N LYS A 59 -3.48 16.40 15.84
CA LYS A 59 -3.63 17.02 14.51
C LYS A 59 -2.77 18.29 14.38
N CYS A 60 -1.44 18.14 14.18
CA CYS A 60 -0.48 18.88 13.30
C CYS A 60 0.98 18.79 13.83
N PRO A 61 2.00 19.05 12.99
CA PRO A 61 2.90 18.11 12.31
C PRO A 61 4.07 17.54 13.17
N ALA A 62 4.84 16.61 12.58
CA ALA A 62 5.87 15.74 13.18
C ALA A 62 6.80 16.35 14.27
N PRO A 63 7.27 15.53 15.23
CA PRO A 63 8.28 15.95 16.20
C PRO A 63 9.61 16.26 15.50
N GLU A 64 10.23 17.39 15.87
CA GLU A 64 11.57 17.80 15.43
C GLU A 64 12.59 16.68 15.71
N PRO A 65 13.35 16.21 14.70
CA PRO A 65 14.38 15.20 14.92
C PRO A 65 15.61 15.82 15.60
N GLU A 66 15.97 15.21 16.72
CA GLU A 66 17.18 15.42 17.51
C GLU A 66 18.43 15.61 16.62
N GLN A 67 19.13 16.73 16.85
CA GLN A 67 20.04 17.46 15.94
C GLN A 67 21.30 16.73 15.42
N ARG A 68 21.44 15.42 15.63
CA ARG A 68 22.57 14.61 15.11
C ARG A 68 22.24 13.87 13.81
N ALA A 69 20.97 13.53 13.56
CA ALA A 69 20.54 12.85 12.33
C ALA A 69 20.35 13.80 11.14
N SER A 70 20.12 15.10 11.39
CA SER A 70 19.90 16.11 10.35
C SER A 70 21.11 16.28 9.43
N THR A 71 22.33 16.30 9.97
CA THR A 71 23.54 16.56 9.17
C THR A 71 23.82 15.48 8.11
N LEU A 72 23.63 14.20 8.46
CA LEU A 72 23.84 13.10 7.52
C LEU A 72 22.70 13.02 6.49
N ALA A 73 21.46 13.19 6.94
CA ALA A 73 20.29 13.19 6.07
C ALA A 73 20.35 14.36 5.07
N GLU A 74 20.68 15.57 5.52
CA GLU A 74 20.87 16.75 4.68
C GLU A 74 22.04 16.57 3.71
N ALA A 75 23.17 16.01 4.14
CA ALA A 75 24.30 15.74 3.26
C ALA A 75 23.94 14.74 2.15
N LEU A 76 23.22 13.66 2.49
CA LEU A 76 22.75 12.68 1.52
C LEU A 76 21.68 13.26 0.58
N TYR A 77 20.78 14.11 1.08
CA TYR A 77 19.75 14.77 0.28
C TYR A 77 20.34 15.81 -0.66
N ALA A 78 21.31 16.62 -0.21
CA ALA A 78 22.04 17.58 -1.03
C ALA A 78 22.87 16.88 -2.13
N ARG A 79 23.49 15.74 -1.81
CA ARG A 79 24.21 14.90 -2.80
C ARG A 79 23.26 14.32 -3.84
N ARG A 80 22.06 13.88 -3.46
CA ARG A 80 21.04 13.38 -4.39
C ARG A 80 20.44 14.51 -5.24
N ALA A 81 20.17 15.68 -4.66
CA ALA A 81 19.62 16.84 -5.36
C ALA A 81 20.59 17.46 -6.39
N SER A 82 21.90 17.42 -6.12
CA SER A 82 22.93 17.85 -7.08
C SER A 82 23.04 16.89 -8.27
N GLN A 83 22.90 15.57 -8.05
CA GLN A 83 22.85 14.58 -9.14
C GLN A 83 21.66 14.80 -10.10
N PHE A 84 20.49 15.18 -9.58
CA PHE A 84 19.33 15.53 -10.42
C PHE A 84 19.50 16.85 -11.18
N ARG A 85 20.10 17.89 -10.55
CA ARG A 85 20.35 19.19 -11.21
C ARG A 85 21.31 19.09 -12.40
N LEU A 86 22.35 18.27 -12.31
CA LEU A 86 23.31 18.06 -13.40
C LEU A 86 22.68 17.33 -14.60
N ARG A 87 21.83 16.32 -14.35
CA ARG A 87 21.08 15.61 -15.41
C ARG A 87 20.05 16.49 -16.12
N ARG A 88 19.36 17.39 -15.39
CA ARG A 88 18.36 18.29 -15.96
C ARG A 88 18.95 19.34 -16.90
N LYS A 89 20.14 19.89 -16.61
CA LYS A 89 20.82 20.86 -17.49
C LYS A 89 21.26 20.25 -18.83
N ARG A 90 21.65 18.97 -18.86
CA ARG A 90 22.07 18.28 -20.10
C ARG A 90 20.89 18.03 -21.07
N LYS A 91 19.71 17.66 -20.54
CA LYS A 91 18.48 17.48 -21.36
C LYS A 91 17.84 18.81 -21.80
N ALA A 92 17.88 19.85 -20.96
CA ALA A 92 17.27 21.15 -21.28
C ALA A 92 17.95 21.88 -22.46
N ARG A 93 19.23 21.62 -22.73
CA ARG A 93 19.96 22.20 -23.87
C ARG A 93 19.64 21.54 -25.21
N ILE A 94 19.17 20.28 -25.21
CA ILE A 94 18.96 19.47 -26.42
C ILE A 94 17.52 19.61 -26.92
N TRP A 95 16.57 19.84 -26.01
CA TRP A 95 15.14 19.94 -26.31
C TRP A 95 14.74 21.01 -27.35
N PRO A 96 15.30 22.24 -27.35
CA PRO A 96 14.91 23.24 -28.35
C PRO A 96 15.39 22.87 -29.76
N VAL A 97 16.56 22.25 -29.90
CA VAL A 97 17.09 21.81 -31.21
C VAL A 97 16.28 20.62 -31.75
N ALA A 98 15.88 19.70 -30.88
CA ALA A 98 15.04 18.57 -31.25
C ALA A 98 13.63 19.01 -31.70
N LEU A 99 13.02 19.99 -31.01
CA LEU A 99 11.71 20.56 -31.40
C LEU A 99 11.75 21.21 -32.78
N VAL A 100 12.78 22.02 -33.06
CA VAL A 100 12.96 22.63 -34.38
C VAL A 100 13.17 21.57 -35.46
N GLY A 101 13.97 20.53 -35.18
CA GLY A 101 14.16 19.41 -36.10
C GLY A 101 12.86 18.65 -36.40
N ILE A 102 12.01 18.42 -35.39
CA ILE A 102 10.69 17.78 -35.54
C ILE A 102 9.74 18.65 -36.35
N LEU A 103 9.70 19.96 -36.11
CA LEU A 103 8.85 20.89 -36.87
C LEU A 103 9.28 20.99 -38.34
N VAL A 104 10.59 21.02 -38.61
CA VAL A 104 11.12 21.00 -39.98
C VAL A 104 10.81 19.67 -40.66
N ALA A 105 10.98 18.54 -39.96
CA ALA A 105 10.61 17.23 -40.50
C ALA A 105 9.10 17.12 -40.79
N ALA A 106 8.24 17.62 -39.90
CA ALA A 106 6.79 17.66 -40.10
C ALA A 106 6.39 18.56 -41.28
N TYR A 107 7.05 19.70 -41.44
CA TYR A 107 6.83 20.61 -42.58
C TYR A 107 7.26 19.99 -43.91
N LEU A 108 8.43 19.32 -43.93
CA LEU A 108 8.94 18.66 -45.14
C LEU A 108 8.16 17.38 -45.50
N GLN A 109 7.44 16.78 -44.55
CA GLN A 109 6.63 15.56 -44.76
C GLN A 109 5.12 15.83 -44.83
N TRP A 110 4.70 17.08 -45.01
CA TRP A 110 3.30 17.51 -44.95
C TRP A 110 2.40 16.77 -45.97
N ASP A 111 2.93 16.43 -47.16
CA ASP A 111 2.21 15.65 -48.18
C ASP A 111 1.88 14.21 -47.74
N ARG A 112 2.67 13.63 -46.81
CA ARG A 112 2.39 12.30 -46.22
C ARG A 112 1.48 12.37 -44.99
N ILE A 113 1.52 13.48 -44.26
CA ILE A 113 0.70 13.69 -43.05
C ILE A 113 -0.74 14.03 -43.44
N ALA A 114 -0.96 14.76 -44.54
CA ALA A 114 -2.30 15.04 -45.08
C ALA A 114 -3.03 13.77 -45.54
N ALA A 115 -2.31 12.72 -45.96
CA ALA A 115 -2.90 11.43 -46.33
C ALA A 115 -3.34 10.58 -45.11
N LEU A 116 -2.81 10.86 -43.91
CA LEU A 116 -3.16 10.16 -42.67
C LEU A 116 -4.40 10.75 -41.98
N SER A 117 -4.80 11.99 -42.29
CA SER A 117 -5.88 12.68 -41.57
C SER A 117 -7.29 12.32 -42.05
N LEU A 118 -7.44 11.69 -43.21
CA LEU A 118 -8.75 11.23 -43.71
C LEU A 118 -9.08 9.79 -43.31
N GLN A 119 -8.09 9.00 -42.87
CA GLN A 119 -8.30 7.63 -42.40
C GLN A 119 -8.52 7.55 -40.88
N SER A 120 -8.07 8.56 -40.13
CA SER A 120 -8.20 8.60 -38.66
C SER A 120 -9.57 9.08 -38.17
N SER A 121 -10.36 9.76 -39.00
CA SER A 121 -11.63 10.36 -38.57
C SER A 121 -12.76 9.33 -38.35
N ASP A 122 -12.76 8.20 -39.07
CA ASP A 122 -13.72 7.12 -38.79
C ASP A 122 -13.32 6.30 -37.55
N GLN A 123 -12.03 6.05 -37.33
CA GLN A 123 -11.55 5.36 -36.12
C GLN A 123 -11.72 6.18 -34.83
N PHE A 124 -11.55 7.50 -34.89
CA PHE A 124 -11.68 8.35 -33.69
C PHE A 124 -13.13 8.63 -33.31
N ARG A 125 -14.08 8.53 -34.25
CA ARG A 125 -15.50 8.77 -33.96
C ARG A 125 -16.12 7.62 -33.16
N GLU A 126 -15.57 6.41 -33.27
CA GLU A 126 -15.95 5.25 -32.44
C GLU A 126 -15.37 5.32 -31.01
N LEU A 127 -14.37 6.18 -30.77
CA LEU A 127 -13.73 6.35 -29.45
C LEU A 127 -14.26 7.56 -28.65
N ILE A 128 -15.12 8.39 -29.23
CA ILE A 128 -15.55 9.68 -28.64
C ILE A 128 -17.06 9.77 -28.43
N GLU A 129 -17.87 8.84 -28.94
CA GLU A 129 -19.24 8.73 -28.42
C GLU A 129 -19.20 8.13 -27.00
N PRO A 130 -19.75 8.81 -25.98
CA PRO A 130 -19.94 8.18 -24.69
C PRO A 130 -20.99 7.10 -24.87
N SER A 131 -20.56 5.83 -24.86
CA SER A 131 -21.46 4.69 -24.77
C SER A 131 -22.41 4.94 -23.58
N PRO A 132 -23.73 4.98 -23.79
CA PRO A 132 -24.67 5.16 -22.70
C PRO A 132 -24.55 3.93 -21.80
N ASN A 133 -24.06 4.13 -20.57
CA ASN A 133 -24.16 3.22 -19.43
C ASN A 133 -24.25 1.72 -19.77
N ASP A 134 -23.12 1.07 -20.07
CA ASP A 134 -23.02 -0.39 -20.03
C ASP A 134 -21.63 -0.77 -19.49
N GLY A 135 -21.47 -0.65 -18.18
CA GLY A 135 -20.23 -1.02 -17.48
C GLY A 135 -20.33 -0.93 -15.97
N THR A 136 -21.20 -0.05 -15.47
CA THR A 136 -21.71 -0.12 -14.08
C THR A 136 -22.66 -1.31 -13.86
N GLU A 137 -23.04 -2.06 -14.90
CA GLU A 137 -23.89 -3.25 -14.76
C GLU A 137 -23.13 -4.60 -14.87
N ALA A 138 -21.86 -4.61 -15.32
CA ALA A 138 -21.06 -5.84 -15.30
C ALA A 138 -20.55 -6.22 -13.90
N ALA A 139 -20.49 -5.25 -12.97
CA ALA A 139 -20.28 -5.51 -11.54
C ALA A 139 -21.56 -5.90 -10.80
N LEU A 140 -22.73 -5.88 -11.47
CA LEU A 140 -24.02 -6.32 -10.94
C LEU A 140 -24.50 -7.66 -11.53
N ALA A 141 -23.67 -8.35 -12.33
CA ALA A 141 -24.00 -9.66 -12.89
C ALA A 141 -23.63 -10.85 -11.98
N SER A 142 -22.95 -10.61 -10.85
CA SER A 142 -22.88 -11.54 -9.72
C SER A 142 -23.44 -10.84 -8.49
N GLY A 143 -24.73 -11.01 -8.24
CA GLY A 143 -25.49 -10.32 -7.20
C GLY A 143 -24.95 -10.51 -5.78
N ARG A 144 -23.97 -9.70 -5.42
CA ARG A 144 -23.64 -9.18 -4.08
C ARG A 144 -22.40 -8.29 -4.24
N PRO A 145 -22.28 -7.15 -3.53
CA PRO A 145 -20.95 -6.61 -3.26
C PRO A 145 -20.18 -7.75 -2.58
N ALA A 146 -19.11 -8.21 -3.22
CA ALA A 146 -18.30 -9.29 -2.69
C ALA A 146 -17.90 -8.91 -1.27
N SER A 147 -18.49 -9.58 -0.27
CA SER A 147 -18.11 -9.28 1.11
C SER A 147 -16.64 -9.62 1.24
N LEU A 148 -15.87 -8.82 1.97
CA LEU A 148 -14.49 -9.17 2.29
C LEU A 148 -14.41 -10.49 3.09
N ASP A 149 -15.54 -11.05 3.52
CA ASP A 149 -15.70 -12.36 4.14
C ASP A 149 -15.69 -13.55 3.16
N GLU A 150 -15.65 -13.32 1.85
CA GLU A 150 -15.55 -14.42 0.89
C GLU A 150 -14.33 -15.31 1.16
N PRO A 151 -14.44 -16.63 0.96
CA PRO A 151 -13.35 -17.55 1.20
C PRO A 151 -12.16 -17.22 0.29
N ILE A 152 -10.95 -17.28 0.86
CA ILE A 152 -9.70 -17.10 0.09
C ILE A 152 -9.44 -18.38 -0.69
N GLY A 153 -9.22 -18.29 -2.00
CA GLY A 153 -8.96 -19.46 -2.85
C GLY A 153 -7.58 -20.10 -2.59
N ASP A 154 -7.53 -21.40 -2.30
CA ASP A 154 -6.26 -22.15 -2.08
C ASP A 154 -5.33 -22.09 -3.30
N ALA A 155 -5.90 -22.21 -4.50
CA ALA A 155 -5.15 -22.17 -5.76
C ALA A 155 -4.49 -20.82 -6.03
N ALA A 156 -5.14 -19.71 -5.67
CA ALA A 156 -4.58 -18.38 -5.82
C ALA A 156 -3.34 -18.20 -4.92
N VAL A 157 -3.46 -18.58 -3.65
CA VAL A 157 -2.35 -18.50 -2.68
C VAL A 157 -1.21 -19.43 -3.06
N SER A 158 -1.50 -20.69 -3.38
CA SER A 158 -0.48 -21.67 -3.78
C SER A 158 0.23 -21.26 -5.09
N GLY A 159 -0.53 -20.70 -6.04
CA GLY A 159 0.01 -20.17 -7.29
C GLY A 159 0.96 -18.99 -7.05
N ALA A 160 0.60 -18.07 -6.15
CA ALA A 160 1.42 -16.93 -5.77
C ALA A 160 2.74 -17.36 -5.08
N ILE A 161 2.67 -18.29 -4.13
CA ILE A 161 3.86 -18.88 -3.47
C ILE A 161 4.77 -19.55 -4.51
N GLY A 162 4.20 -20.36 -5.40
CA GLY A 162 4.93 -21.04 -6.46
C GLY A 162 5.58 -20.08 -7.46
N LEU A 163 4.94 -18.93 -7.75
CA LEU A 163 5.53 -17.88 -8.57
C LEU A 163 6.73 -17.22 -7.87
N ALA A 164 6.56 -16.78 -6.61
CA ALA A 164 7.64 -16.16 -5.84
C ALA A 164 8.86 -17.09 -5.70
N THR A 165 8.62 -18.37 -5.40
CA THR A 165 9.66 -19.40 -5.23
C THR A 165 10.44 -19.64 -6.52
N ARG A 166 9.78 -19.57 -7.69
CA ARG A 166 10.42 -19.73 -9.00
C ARG A 166 11.17 -18.49 -9.47
N LEU A 167 10.70 -17.29 -9.10
CA LEU A 167 11.29 -16.03 -9.52
C LEU A 167 12.56 -15.68 -8.74
N LEU A 168 12.56 -15.91 -7.42
CA LEU A 168 13.68 -15.55 -6.55
C LEU A 168 15.05 -16.05 -7.05
N PRO A 169 15.25 -17.35 -7.39
CA PRO A 169 16.57 -17.82 -7.83
C PRO A 169 16.99 -17.32 -9.22
N ARG A 170 16.04 -16.86 -10.06
CA ARG A 170 16.32 -16.46 -11.46
C ARG A 170 16.62 -14.98 -11.60
N GLY A 171 15.81 -14.15 -10.96
CA GLY A 171 15.86 -12.69 -11.12
C GLY A 171 16.08 -11.94 -9.81
N GLY A 172 16.23 -12.65 -8.69
CA GLY A 172 16.42 -12.07 -7.38
C GLY A 172 15.26 -11.16 -6.97
N GLU A 173 15.56 -10.24 -6.06
CA GLU A 173 14.59 -9.30 -5.51
C GLU A 173 14.04 -8.30 -6.54
N ALA A 174 14.83 -7.96 -7.57
CA ALA A 174 14.40 -7.02 -8.61
C ALA A 174 13.23 -7.59 -9.43
N ALA A 175 13.30 -8.88 -9.81
CA ALA A 175 12.22 -9.54 -10.53
C ALA A 175 10.98 -9.72 -9.66
N LEU A 176 11.15 -10.03 -8.36
CA LEU A 176 10.03 -10.07 -7.42
C LEU A 176 9.34 -8.70 -7.32
N ALA A 177 10.12 -7.62 -7.24
CA ALA A 177 9.58 -6.26 -7.14
C ALA A 177 8.89 -5.81 -8.43
N GLU A 178 9.31 -6.30 -9.60
CA GLU A 178 8.61 -6.11 -10.87
C GLU A 178 7.28 -6.86 -10.90
N GLU A 179 7.27 -8.15 -10.56
CA GLU A 179 6.04 -8.96 -10.54
C GLU A 179 5.01 -8.39 -9.56
N SER A 180 5.43 -7.98 -8.37
CA SER A 180 4.53 -7.33 -7.40
C SER A 180 3.93 -6.04 -7.97
N ARG A 181 4.75 -5.17 -8.59
CA ARG A 181 4.25 -3.92 -9.21
C ARG A 181 3.22 -4.20 -10.31
N ASP A 182 3.47 -5.20 -11.15
CA ASP A 182 2.59 -5.60 -12.23
C ASP A 182 1.27 -6.18 -11.70
N CYS A 183 1.32 -7.00 -10.65
CA CYS A 183 0.13 -7.53 -9.98
C CYS A 183 -0.76 -6.39 -9.46
N HIS A 184 -0.17 -5.45 -8.72
CA HIS A 184 -0.89 -4.29 -8.16
C HIS A 184 -1.36 -3.30 -9.24
N GLN A 185 -0.68 -3.22 -10.38
CA GLN A 185 -1.18 -2.46 -11.53
C GLN A 185 -2.43 -3.11 -12.14
N LYS A 186 -2.42 -4.44 -12.32
CA LYS A 186 -3.58 -5.18 -12.82
C LYS A 186 -4.76 -5.10 -11.85
N LEU A 187 -4.50 -5.16 -10.54
CA LEU A 187 -5.52 -4.97 -9.51
C LEU A 187 -6.17 -3.57 -9.58
N ARG A 188 -5.36 -2.51 -9.77
CA ARG A 188 -5.88 -1.15 -9.95
C ARG A 188 -6.73 -0.98 -11.21
N ALA A 189 -6.39 -1.71 -12.28
CA ALA A 189 -7.14 -1.68 -13.53
C ALA A 189 -8.47 -2.43 -13.44
N ALA A 190 -8.50 -3.55 -12.72
CA ALA A 190 -9.70 -4.38 -12.52
C ALA A 190 -9.72 -4.97 -11.10
N PRO A 191 -10.30 -4.22 -10.12
CA PRO A 191 -10.37 -4.64 -8.73
C PRO A 191 -11.26 -5.87 -8.54
N THR A 192 -10.69 -6.93 -7.95
CA THR A 192 -11.42 -8.16 -7.60
C THR A 192 -10.79 -8.76 -6.34
N LEU A 193 -11.58 -9.43 -5.50
CA LEU A 193 -11.05 -10.11 -4.30
C LEU A 193 -9.97 -11.15 -4.64
N GLU A 194 -10.19 -11.97 -5.66
CA GLU A 194 -9.21 -12.98 -6.10
C GLU A 194 -7.84 -12.37 -6.44
N ARG A 195 -7.84 -11.22 -7.12
CA ARG A 195 -6.62 -10.50 -7.47
C ARG A 195 -5.97 -9.81 -6.28
N LEU A 196 -6.77 -9.28 -5.35
CA LEU A 196 -6.23 -8.77 -4.08
C LEU A 196 -5.51 -9.89 -3.33
N ASP A 197 -6.17 -11.04 -3.16
CA ASP A 197 -5.61 -12.20 -2.47
C ASP A 197 -4.34 -12.71 -3.15
N THR A 198 -4.33 -12.76 -4.48
CA THR A 198 -3.15 -13.19 -5.27
C THR A 198 -1.96 -12.24 -5.06
N CYS A 199 -2.18 -10.92 -5.13
CA CYS A 199 -1.10 -9.95 -4.95
C CYS A 199 -0.61 -9.91 -3.49
N ALA A 200 -1.53 -9.97 -2.52
CA ALA A 200 -1.18 -10.01 -1.11
C ALA A 200 -0.39 -11.29 -0.76
N ALA A 201 -0.86 -12.45 -1.22
CA ALA A 201 -0.18 -13.72 -1.00
C ALA A 201 1.22 -13.76 -1.64
N PHE A 202 1.40 -13.14 -2.82
CA PHE A 202 2.72 -13.02 -3.45
C PHE A 202 3.66 -12.18 -2.60
N ASP A 203 3.22 -11.00 -2.15
CA ASP A 203 4.05 -10.11 -1.32
C ASP A 203 4.42 -10.76 0.02
N ASP A 204 3.48 -11.45 0.68
CA ASP A 204 3.72 -12.18 1.94
C ASP A 204 4.67 -13.37 1.73
N ALA A 205 4.52 -14.12 0.63
CA ALA A 205 5.44 -15.21 0.30
C ALA A 205 6.87 -14.69 0.09
N VAL A 206 7.03 -13.50 -0.51
CA VAL A 206 8.34 -12.88 -0.66
C VAL A 206 8.95 -12.50 0.69
N LEU A 207 8.16 -11.99 1.65
CA LEU A 207 8.64 -11.72 3.00
C LEU A 207 9.17 -12.99 3.67
N GLU A 208 8.43 -14.10 3.57
CA GLU A 208 8.83 -15.40 4.13
C GLU A 208 10.07 -15.99 3.43
N LEU A 209 10.21 -15.80 2.11
CA LEU A 209 11.37 -16.28 1.36
C LEU A 209 12.64 -15.47 1.65
N LEU A 210 12.52 -14.15 1.78
CA LEU A 210 13.68 -13.27 1.98
C LEU A 210 14.23 -13.32 3.41
N LYS A 211 13.42 -13.76 4.40
CA LYS A 211 13.79 -13.90 5.82
C LYS A 211 14.62 -12.72 6.35
N ARG A 212 14.16 -11.50 6.06
CA ARG A 212 14.87 -10.28 6.46
C ARG A 212 14.76 -10.04 7.96
N ASP A 213 15.77 -9.36 8.49
CA ASP A 213 15.73 -8.83 9.85
C ASP A 213 14.51 -7.88 10.00
N PRO A 214 13.58 -8.16 10.91
CA PRO A 214 12.39 -7.32 11.13
C PRO A 214 12.72 -5.87 11.52
N LEU A 215 13.94 -5.60 12.01
CA LEU A 215 14.36 -4.24 12.35
C LEU A 215 14.88 -3.45 11.14
N ARG A 216 14.98 -4.10 9.98
CA ARG A 216 15.60 -3.55 8.78
C ARG A 216 14.53 -3.21 7.73
N GLU A 217 14.13 -1.95 7.71
CA GLU A 217 13.07 -1.41 6.84
C GLU A 217 13.61 -0.79 5.54
N ASP A 218 14.40 -1.54 4.76
CA ASP A 218 14.92 -1.09 3.46
C ASP A 218 14.42 -1.93 2.27
N GLY A 219 14.22 -1.28 1.13
CA GLY A 219 13.87 -1.95 -0.14
C GLY A 219 12.37 -2.15 -0.39
N PRO A 220 12.02 -2.74 -1.55
CA PRO A 220 10.64 -2.89 -2.01
C PRO A 220 9.80 -3.86 -1.16
N PHE A 221 10.43 -4.73 -0.37
CA PHE A 221 9.78 -5.69 0.51
C PHE A 221 10.11 -5.44 1.99
N ALA A 222 10.29 -4.18 2.39
CA ALA A 222 10.21 -3.81 3.80
C ALA A 222 8.79 -4.11 4.33
N ALA A 223 8.65 -4.59 5.57
CA ALA A 223 7.36 -5.05 6.09
C ALA A 223 6.31 -3.93 6.11
N SER A 224 6.74 -2.70 6.44
CA SER A 224 5.88 -1.51 6.37
C SER A 224 5.45 -1.18 4.93
N ALA A 225 6.35 -1.34 3.96
CA ALA A 225 6.07 -1.04 2.55
C ALA A 225 5.11 -2.06 1.92
N VAL A 226 5.21 -3.33 2.30
CA VAL A 226 4.26 -4.38 1.89
C VAL A 226 2.89 -4.11 2.49
N THR A 227 2.82 -3.91 3.81
CA THR A 227 1.57 -3.61 4.52
C THR A 227 0.86 -2.40 3.93
N ALA A 228 1.58 -1.28 3.72
CA ALA A 228 1.00 -0.08 3.13
C ALA A 228 0.46 -0.32 1.71
N ARG A 229 1.17 -1.12 0.90
CA ARG A 229 0.74 -1.45 -0.47
C ARG A 229 -0.52 -2.30 -0.47
N GLN A 230 -0.56 -3.34 0.37
CA GLN A 230 -1.72 -4.24 0.50
C GLN A 230 -2.96 -3.48 1.00
N ILE A 231 -2.82 -2.63 2.03
CA ILE A 231 -3.93 -1.79 2.52
C ILE A 231 -4.42 -0.86 1.41
N ASN A 232 -3.53 -0.10 0.76
CA ASN A 232 -3.92 0.81 -0.33
C ASN A 232 -4.63 0.07 -1.47
N ALA A 233 -4.15 -1.12 -1.82
CA ALA A 233 -4.80 -1.98 -2.81
C ALA A 233 -6.20 -2.43 -2.38
N ALA A 234 -6.35 -2.84 -1.11
CA ALA A 234 -7.62 -3.30 -0.57
C ALA A 234 -8.67 -2.18 -0.44
N THR A 235 -8.24 -0.92 -0.27
CA THR A 235 -9.18 0.23 -0.26
C THR A 235 -9.91 0.45 -1.57
N LEU A 236 -9.46 -0.17 -2.67
CA LEU A 236 -10.18 -0.19 -3.95
C LEU A 236 -11.44 -1.06 -3.90
N LEU A 237 -11.53 -1.98 -2.94
CA LEU A 237 -12.62 -2.96 -2.79
C LEU A 237 -13.54 -2.65 -1.62
N SER A 238 -13.04 -2.00 -0.56
CA SER A 238 -13.83 -1.65 0.62
C SER A 238 -13.31 -0.40 1.32
N GLY A 239 -14.20 0.32 2.01
CA GLY A 239 -13.83 1.39 2.95
C GLY A 239 -13.74 0.91 4.40
N ASP A 240 -14.10 -0.33 4.69
CA ASP A 240 -14.03 -0.91 6.03
C ASP A 240 -12.61 -1.41 6.32
N TYR A 241 -11.86 -0.60 7.06
CA TYR A 241 -10.48 -0.91 7.42
C TYR A 241 -10.35 -2.20 8.24
N LEU A 242 -11.29 -2.49 9.14
CA LEU A 242 -11.23 -3.70 9.98
C LEU A 242 -11.45 -4.95 9.14
N ALA A 243 -12.40 -4.90 8.20
CA ALA A 243 -12.63 -6.01 7.28
C ALA A 243 -11.47 -6.23 6.31
N ILE A 244 -10.79 -5.15 5.88
CA ILE A 244 -9.55 -5.22 5.09
C ILE A 244 -8.46 -5.93 5.88
N ASP A 245 -8.18 -5.45 7.09
CA ASP A 245 -7.13 -5.97 7.96
C ASP A 245 -7.36 -7.47 8.24
N ALA A 246 -8.58 -7.83 8.64
CA ALA A 246 -8.97 -9.21 8.89
C ALA A 246 -8.80 -10.12 7.65
N ARG A 247 -9.07 -9.62 6.44
CA ARG A 247 -8.87 -10.41 5.21
C ARG A 247 -7.38 -10.60 4.91
N LEU A 248 -6.58 -9.54 4.99
CA LEU A 248 -5.14 -9.60 4.74
C LEU A 248 -4.44 -10.51 5.75
N ASP A 249 -4.84 -10.48 7.02
CA ASP A 249 -4.32 -11.40 8.04
C ASP A 249 -4.67 -12.87 7.73
N ARG A 250 -5.88 -13.16 7.22
CA ARG A 250 -6.22 -14.51 6.77
C ARG A 250 -5.38 -14.95 5.57
N VAL A 251 -5.07 -14.05 4.63
CA VAL A 251 -4.16 -14.35 3.51
C VAL A 251 -2.76 -14.68 4.04
N ARG A 252 -2.21 -13.84 4.93
CA ARG A 252 -0.90 -14.04 5.54
C ARG A 252 -0.81 -15.36 6.30
N ALA A 253 -1.78 -15.65 7.16
CA ALA A 253 -1.83 -16.89 7.93
C ALA A 253 -1.83 -18.13 7.01
N LYS A 254 -2.52 -18.04 5.88
CA LYS A 254 -2.59 -19.11 4.89
C LYS A 254 -1.28 -19.30 4.13
N VAL A 255 -0.59 -18.22 3.77
CA VAL A 255 0.76 -18.27 3.20
C VAL A 255 1.72 -18.96 4.17
N GLN A 256 1.72 -18.54 5.45
CA GLN A 256 2.56 -19.12 6.49
C GLN A 256 2.27 -20.61 6.68
N ALA A 257 1.00 -21.01 6.70
CA ALA A 257 0.61 -22.42 6.82
C ALA A 257 1.11 -23.27 5.62
N LEU A 258 1.03 -22.75 4.39
CA LEU A 258 1.48 -23.46 3.19
C LEU A 258 3.01 -23.48 3.02
N MET A 259 3.71 -22.52 3.62
CA MET A 259 5.17 -22.43 3.58
C MET A 259 5.87 -23.05 4.79
N ALA A 260 5.12 -23.42 5.83
CA ALA A 260 5.64 -24.10 7.00
C ALA A 260 6.35 -25.40 6.58
N PRO A 261 7.54 -25.70 7.13
CA PRO A 261 8.20 -26.98 6.87
C PRO A 261 7.31 -28.11 7.37
N ALA A 262 7.28 -29.24 6.66
CA ALA A 262 6.67 -30.45 7.17
C ALA A 262 7.36 -30.81 8.50
N GLU A 263 6.59 -30.99 9.58
CA GLU A 263 7.15 -31.50 10.83
C GLU A 263 7.87 -32.83 10.54
N PRO A 264 9.10 -33.04 11.01
CA PRO A 264 9.71 -34.36 10.94
C PRO A 264 8.84 -35.32 11.76
N ASP A 265 8.41 -36.42 11.13
CA ASP A 265 7.62 -37.47 11.79
C ASP A 265 8.18 -37.77 13.18
N ALA A 266 7.34 -37.59 14.21
CA ALA A 266 7.71 -37.95 15.57
C ALA A 266 8.19 -39.41 15.61
N PRO A 267 9.29 -39.73 16.32
CA PRO A 267 9.78 -41.10 16.36
C PRO A 267 8.68 -42.01 16.94
N VAL A 268 8.17 -42.90 16.09
CA VAL A 268 7.25 -43.97 16.49
C VAL A 268 8.00 -44.86 17.48
N ASN A 269 7.76 -44.64 18.77
CA ASN A 269 8.23 -45.55 19.82
C ASN A 269 7.46 -46.86 19.69
N SER A 270 8.03 -47.81 18.93
CA SER A 270 7.64 -49.20 18.93
C SER A 270 8.11 -49.87 20.22
N SER A 271 7.39 -49.60 21.32
CA SER A 271 7.51 -50.37 22.55
C SER A 271 6.51 -51.54 22.50
N LEU A 272 6.97 -52.68 21.98
CA LEU A 272 6.43 -54.00 22.33
C LEU A 272 6.70 -54.25 23.82
N PRO A 273 5.76 -54.89 24.52
CA PRO A 273 5.88 -56.35 24.69
C PRO A 273 4.63 -57.13 24.28
#